data_AF-A0A1G1BSV2-F1
#
_entry.id   AF-A0A1G1BSV2-F1
#
_cell.length_a   1.000
_cell.length_b   1.000
_cell.length_c   1.000
_cell.angle_alpha   90.00
_cell.angle_beta   90.00
_cell.angle_gamma   90.00
#
_symmetry.space_group_name_H-M   'P 1'
#
loop_
_entity.id
_entity.type
_entity.pdbx_description
1 polymer ?
#
loop_
_entity_poly.entity_id
_entity_poly.type
_entity_poly.pdbx_seq_one_letter_code
_entity_poly.pdbx_strand_id
1 'polypeptide(L)'
;MVTGLDRFVAHFRGFEDAYILIGGAACDLWLGTQELPFRATKDLDLVLVVEALTPAFHQRFWAFIADGNYASLEQSASRPQFYRFREPRSTGYPFMIELLTRNFLELPPGTHLTPIPAEEDVSSLSAILLEEDYYRHVVASRITVSGVPIVPARCLIPLKARAWLDLTGRRQRGDRTVRSDDIRKHRNDVFRLLLALVPTERFVLPPALQHDLQRFLDSFPPAAADWPAIRNAVGPGLPASATAVARLRAIFQLAPAGGESSTPP
;
A
#
# COMPACT_ATOMS: atom_id res chain seq x y z
N MET A 1 -8.33 9.92 10.21
CA MET A 1 -9.12 10.12 8.98
C MET A 1 -8.40 11.09 8.05
N VAL A 2 -8.22 10.70 6.79
CA VAL A 2 -7.48 11.47 5.77
C VAL A 2 -8.35 12.62 5.25
N THR A 3 -7.79 13.83 5.20
CA THR A 3 -8.47 14.99 4.61
C THR A 3 -8.92 14.70 3.18
N GLY A 4 -10.19 14.98 2.89
CA GLY A 4 -10.75 14.85 1.54
C GLY A 4 -11.23 13.44 1.16
N LEU A 5 -11.06 12.44 2.03
CA LEU A 5 -11.58 11.08 1.80
C LEU A 5 -13.11 11.07 1.66
N ASP A 6 -13.84 11.72 2.56
CA ASP A 6 -15.32 11.73 2.51
C ASP A 6 -15.83 12.38 1.22
N ARG A 7 -15.16 13.45 0.76
CA ARG A 7 -15.46 14.09 -0.52
C ARG A 7 -15.20 13.13 -1.69
N PHE A 8 -14.07 12.44 -1.67
CA PHE A 8 -13.76 11.44 -2.69
C PHE A 8 -14.85 10.36 -2.72
N VAL A 9 -15.18 9.76 -1.58
CA VAL A 9 -16.20 8.71 -1.47
C VAL A 9 -17.57 9.20 -1.95
N ALA A 10 -17.97 10.42 -1.57
CA ALA A 10 -19.23 11.00 -2.05
C ALA A 10 -19.24 11.20 -3.57
N HIS A 11 -18.13 11.65 -4.16
CA HIS A 11 -18.00 11.89 -5.60
C HIS A 11 -18.01 10.60 -6.42
N PHE A 12 -17.45 9.52 -5.88
CA PHE A 12 -17.36 8.21 -6.57
C PHE A 12 -18.45 7.21 -6.18
N ARG A 13 -19.53 7.67 -5.53
CA ARG A 13 -20.70 6.82 -5.25
C ARG A 13 -21.22 6.16 -6.52
N GLY A 14 -21.43 4.84 -6.47
CA GLY A 14 -21.83 4.01 -7.60
C GLY A 14 -20.68 3.48 -8.46
N PHE A 15 -19.42 3.78 -8.09
CA PHE A 15 -18.20 3.27 -8.74
C PHE A 15 -17.27 2.56 -7.74
N GLU A 16 -17.83 2.06 -6.64
CA GLU A 16 -17.08 1.37 -5.57
C GLU A 16 -16.38 0.09 -6.08
N ASP A 17 -16.78 -0.44 -7.24
CA ASP A 17 -16.16 -1.59 -7.87
C ASP A 17 -14.93 -1.24 -8.73
N ALA A 18 -14.78 0.02 -9.14
CA ALA A 18 -13.77 0.50 -10.06
C ALA A 18 -12.42 0.85 -9.41
N TYR A 19 -12.38 0.98 -8.08
CA TYR A 19 -11.16 1.33 -7.36
C TYR A 19 -11.05 0.60 -6.01
N ILE A 20 -9.83 0.52 -5.50
CA ILE A 20 -9.52 -0.03 -4.17
C ILE A 20 -8.52 0.91 -3.51
N LEU A 21 -8.88 1.43 -2.34
CA LEU A 21 -7.97 2.22 -1.51
C LEU A 21 -7.01 1.28 -0.77
N ILE A 22 -5.73 1.56 -0.89
CA ILE A 22 -4.65 0.82 -0.26
C ILE A 22 -3.78 1.76 0.57
N GLY A 23 -2.51 1.42 0.77
CA GLY A 23 -1.52 2.38 1.23
C GLY A 23 -1.70 2.81 2.69
N GLY A 24 -1.49 4.08 2.99
CA GLY A 24 -1.59 4.58 4.37
C GLY A 24 -3.05 4.71 4.83
N ALA A 25 -3.91 5.21 3.95
CA ALA A 25 -5.30 5.52 4.26
C ALA A 25 -6.11 4.24 4.55
N ALA A 26 -5.85 3.16 3.80
CA ALA A 26 -6.45 1.86 4.08
C ALA A 26 -6.03 1.28 5.43
N CYS A 27 -4.76 1.48 5.84
CA CYS A 27 -4.32 1.08 7.18
C CYS A 27 -5.09 1.83 8.28
N ASP A 28 -5.26 3.16 8.14
CA ASP A 28 -6.00 4.00 9.10
C ASP A 28 -7.45 3.52 9.23
N LEU A 29 -8.14 3.31 8.11
CA LEU A 29 -9.52 2.83 8.10
C LEU A 29 -9.65 1.42 8.70
N TRP A 30 -8.82 0.47 8.27
CA TRP A 30 -8.89 -0.91 8.74
C TRP A 30 -8.62 -1.00 10.24
N LEU A 31 -7.55 -0.36 10.73
CA LEU A 31 -7.20 -0.36 12.15
C LEU A 31 -8.26 0.37 12.99
N GLY A 32 -8.85 1.44 12.45
CA GLY A 32 -9.97 2.14 13.08
C GLY A 32 -11.18 1.25 13.35
N THR A 33 -11.46 0.24 12.50
CA THR A 33 -12.54 -0.74 12.76
C THR A 33 -12.30 -1.60 14.00
N GLN A 34 -11.06 -1.65 14.49
CA GLN A 34 -10.63 -2.41 15.66
C GLN A 34 -10.15 -1.49 16.79
N GLU A 35 -10.47 -0.19 16.73
CA GLU A 35 -10.06 0.82 17.71
C GLU A 35 -8.53 0.91 17.89
N LEU A 36 -7.76 0.51 16.87
CA LEU A 36 -6.31 0.57 16.86
C LEU A 36 -5.83 1.86 16.18
N PRO A 37 -4.88 2.59 16.77
CA PRO A 37 -4.39 3.83 16.19
C PRO A 37 -3.47 3.57 14.98
N PHE A 38 -3.51 4.47 14.00
CA PHE A 38 -2.55 4.53 12.91
C PHE A 38 -1.96 5.94 12.78
N ARG A 39 -0.77 6.03 12.16
CA ARG A 39 -0.16 7.34 11.89
C ARG A 39 -0.97 8.10 10.84
N ALA A 40 -0.99 9.43 10.95
CA ALA A 40 -1.62 10.26 9.93
C ALA A 40 -0.97 10.05 8.55
N THR A 41 -1.80 10.17 7.51
CA THR A 41 -1.42 10.14 6.11
C THR A 41 -2.27 11.15 5.36
N LYS A 42 -1.71 11.78 4.33
CA LYS A 42 -2.41 12.78 3.51
C LYS A 42 -2.69 12.29 2.09
N ASP A 43 -2.20 11.09 1.79
CA ASP A 43 -2.17 10.51 0.46
C ASP A 43 -3.30 9.49 0.33
N LEU A 44 -3.99 9.51 -0.81
CA LEU A 44 -4.89 8.44 -1.24
C LEU A 44 -4.18 7.60 -2.29
N ASP A 45 -3.82 6.38 -1.90
CA ASP A 45 -3.22 5.39 -2.77
C ASP A 45 -4.33 4.48 -3.34
N LEU A 46 -4.58 4.55 -4.65
CA LEU A 46 -5.71 3.89 -5.30
C LEU A 46 -5.22 2.89 -6.35
N VAL A 47 -5.73 1.66 -6.29
CA VAL A 47 -5.61 0.69 -7.38
C VAL A 47 -6.89 0.69 -8.20
N LEU A 48 -6.79 0.92 -9.51
CA LEU A 48 -7.92 0.78 -10.42
C LEU A 48 -8.18 -0.69 -10.78
N VAL A 49 -9.45 -1.08 -10.71
CA VAL A 49 -9.92 -2.40 -11.11
C VAL A 49 -10.26 -2.33 -12.59
N VAL A 50 -9.30 -2.67 -13.46
CA VAL A 50 -9.40 -2.44 -14.91
C VAL A 50 -10.60 -3.16 -15.55
N GLU A 51 -11.00 -4.29 -14.97
CA GLU A 51 -12.17 -5.08 -15.36
C GLU A 51 -13.50 -4.38 -15.07
N ALA A 52 -13.52 -3.39 -14.18
CA ALA A 52 -14.70 -2.61 -13.80
C ALA A 52 -14.65 -1.16 -14.30
N LEU A 53 -13.60 -0.77 -15.03
CA LEU A 53 -13.49 0.58 -15.58
C LEU A 53 -14.48 0.80 -16.71
N THR A 54 -15.22 1.90 -16.62
CA THR A 54 -16.15 2.35 -17.66
C THR A 54 -15.79 3.76 -18.12
N PRO A 55 -16.22 4.19 -19.32
CA PRO A 55 -16.08 5.58 -19.75
C PRO A 55 -16.67 6.58 -18.76
N ALA A 56 -17.77 6.21 -18.08
CA ALA A 56 -18.39 7.03 -17.04
C ALA A 56 -17.49 7.21 -15.82
N PHE A 57 -16.74 6.17 -15.42
CA PHE A 57 -15.74 6.29 -14.36
C PHE A 57 -14.60 7.24 -14.78
N HIS A 58 -14.06 7.10 -15.99
CA HIS A 58 -13.01 8.00 -16.49
C HIS A 58 -13.48 9.47 -16.47
N GLN A 59 -14.69 9.74 -16.96
CA GLN A 59 -15.27 11.07 -16.92
C GLN A 59 -15.42 11.59 -15.48
N ARG A 60 -15.91 10.75 -14.56
CA ARG A 60 -16.08 11.11 -13.14
C ARG A 60 -14.73 11.39 -12.48
N PHE A 61 -13.72 10.59 -12.79
CA PHE A 61 -12.37 10.74 -12.26
C PHE A 61 -11.75 12.06 -12.70
N TRP A 62 -11.76 12.36 -14.01
CA TRP A 62 -11.20 13.61 -14.51
C TRP A 62 -11.98 14.85 -14.06
N ALA A 63 -13.31 14.75 -13.87
CA ALA A 63 -14.07 15.81 -13.21
C ALA A 63 -13.58 16.05 -11.78
N PHE A 64 -13.27 15.00 -11.00
CA PHE A 64 -12.73 15.15 -9.65
C PHE A 64 -11.38 15.89 -9.64
N ILE A 65 -10.48 15.51 -10.55
CA ILE A 65 -9.16 16.14 -10.69
C ILE A 65 -9.30 17.62 -11.11
N ALA A 66 -10.21 17.91 -12.06
CA ALA A 66 -10.48 19.27 -12.50
C ALA A 66 -11.07 20.14 -11.37
N ASP A 67 -12.08 19.65 -10.66
CA ASP A 67 -12.73 20.36 -9.55
C ASP A 67 -11.77 20.60 -8.37
N GLY A 68 -10.86 19.65 -8.14
CA GLY A 68 -9.78 19.78 -7.15
C GLY A 68 -8.73 20.83 -7.53
N ASN A 69 -8.65 21.20 -8.81
CA ASN A 69 -7.70 22.14 -9.36
C ASN A 69 -6.27 21.83 -8.89
N TYR A 70 -5.87 20.57 -9.06
CA TYR A 70 -4.56 20.06 -8.69
C TYR A 70 -3.46 20.80 -9.47
N ALA A 71 -2.49 21.37 -8.75
CA ALA A 71 -1.43 22.15 -9.36
C ALA A 71 -0.41 21.28 -10.11
N SER A 72 -0.23 20.03 -9.69
CA SER A 72 0.67 19.08 -10.34
C SER A 72 -0.05 17.81 -10.77
N LEU A 73 0.05 17.50 -12.06
CA LEU A 73 -0.50 16.32 -12.73
C LEU A 73 0.68 15.55 -13.32
N GLU A 74 1.03 14.42 -12.73
CA GLU A 74 2.29 13.76 -12.98
C GLU A 74 2.10 12.30 -13.42
N GLN A 75 3.05 11.82 -14.22
CA GLN A 75 3.15 10.42 -14.63
C GLN A 75 4.57 9.93 -14.41
N SER A 76 4.71 8.70 -13.93
CA SER A 76 6.03 8.10 -13.82
C SER A 76 6.65 7.88 -15.21
N ALA A 77 7.91 8.29 -15.35
CA ALA A 77 8.67 8.07 -16.58
C ALA A 77 9.08 6.60 -16.73
N SER A 78 9.32 5.92 -15.60
CA SER A 78 9.71 4.51 -15.57
C SER A 78 8.51 3.56 -15.64
N ARG A 79 7.31 4.02 -15.24
CA ARG A 79 6.08 3.22 -15.15
C ARG A 79 4.87 4.02 -15.60
N PRO A 80 4.52 3.98 -16.88
CA PRO A 80 3.46 4.84 -17.39
C PRO A 80 2.07 4.53 -16.82
N GLN A 81 1.86 3.41 -16.12
CA GLN A 81 0.60 3.14 -15.42
C GLN A 81 0.53 3.66 -13.98
N PHE A 82 1.48 4.52 -13.58
CA PHE A 82 1.47 5.22 -12.30
C PHE A 82 1.30 6.73 -12.52
N TYR A 83 0.23 7.27 -11.97
CA TYR A 83 -0.13 8.69 -12.05
C TYR A 83 -0.18 9.30 -10.65
N ARG A 84 0.13 10.58 -10.55
CA ARG A 84 0.13 11.31 -9.29
C ARG A 84 -0.43 12.71 -9.44
N PHE A 85 -1.36 13.08 -8.57
CA PHE A 85 -2.04 14.37 -8.57
C PHE A 85 -1.79 15.04 -7.22
N ARG A 86 -1.23 16.24 -7.19
CA ARG A 86 -0.79 16.91 -5.95
C ARG A 86 -1.16 18.37 -5.87
N GLU A 87 -1.21 18.84 -4.61
CA GLU A 87 -1.41 20.25 -4.27
C GLU A 87 -2.72 20.79 -4.86
N PRO A 88 -3.88 20.28 -4.41
CA PRO A 88 -5.16 20.83 -4.82
C PRO A 88 -5.25 22.30 -4.40
N ARG A 89 -5.68 23.16 -5.33
CA ARG A 89 -5.98 24.57 -5.00
C ARG A 89 -7.35 24.71 -4.34
N SER A 90 -8.25 23.76 -4.59
CA SER A 90 -9.56 23.70 -3.95
C SER A 90 -9.47 23.08 -2.55
N THR A 91 -10.14 23.69 -1.57
CA THR A 91 -10.17 23.17 -0.20
C THR A 91 -10.99 21.89 -0.10
N GLY A 92 -10.65 21.02 0.87
CA GLY A 92 -11.38 19.77 1.11
C GLY A 92 -11.05 18.62 0.16
N TYR A 93 -10.03 18.77 -0.69
CA TYR A 93 -9.49 17.70 -1.53
C TYR A 93 -8.30 17.00 -0.85
N PRO A 94 -8.05 15.72 -1.16
CA PRO A 94 -6.84 15.02 -0.74
C PRO A 94 -5.58 15.74 -1.24
N PHE A 95 -4.58 15.90 -0.38
CA PHE A 95 -3.33 16.57 -0.75
C PHE A 95 -2.63 15.89 -1.92
N MET A 96 -2.67 14.55 -1.93
CA MET A 96 -2.09 13.72 -2.96
C MET A 96 -3.01 12.55 -3.29
N ILE A 97 -3.15 12.28 -4.59
CA ILE A 97 -3.77 11.06 -5.11
C ILE A 97 -2.69 10.34 -5.93
N GLU A 98 -2.34 9.14 -5.49
CA GLU A 98 -1.51 8.18 -6.22
C GLU A 98 -2.45 7.17 -6.87
N LEU A 99 -2.43 7.10 -8.20
CA LEU A 99 -3.29 6.23 -8.99
C LEU A 99 -2.44 5.16 -9.68
N LEU A 100 -2.75 3.91 -9.36
CA LEU A 100 -2.12 2.73 -9.93
C LEU A 100 -3.13 2.01 -10.80
N THR A 101 -2.74 1.71 -12.03
CA THR A 101 -3.60 1.01 -12.99
C THR A 101 -2.77 -0.02 -13.76
N ARG A 102 -3.42 -1.03 -14.38
CA ARG A 102 -2.75 -1.93 -15.35
C ARG A 102 -2.88 -1.44 -16.79
N ASN A 103 -3.82 -0.54 -17.04
CA ASN A 103 -4.06 0.09 -18.34
C ASN A 103 -3.67 1.56 -18.31
N PHE A 104 -3.39 2.14 -19.47
CA PHE A 104 -3.20 3.59 -19.57
C PHE A 104 -4.52 4.31 -19.27
N LEU A 105 -4.40 5.45 -18.59
CA LEU A 105 -5.52 6.36 -18.39
C LEU A 105 -5.70 7.21 -19.65
N GLU A 106 -6.92 7.20 -20.20
CA GLU A 106 -7.29 8.09 -21.30
C GLU A 106 -7.30 9.54 -20.80
N LEU A 107 -6.49 10.39 -21.44
CA LEU A 107 -6.34 11.78 -21.03
C LEU A 107 -7.36 12.68 -21.75
N PRO A 108 -8.06 13.57 -21.04
CA PRO A 108 -8.90 14.59 -21.66
C PRO A 108 -8.04 15.50 -22.55
N PRO A 109 -8.61 16.03 -23.66
CA PRO A 109 -7.91 16.99 -24.50
C PRO A 109 -7.35 18.17 -23.71
N GLY A 110 -6.10 18.55 -23.97
CA GLY A 110 -5.41 19.64 -23.28
C GLY A 110 -4.86 19.28 -21.89
N THR A 111 -4.99 18.03 -21.45
CA THR A 111 -4.34 17.56 -20.22
C THR A 111 -2.86 17.31 -20.49
N HIS A 112 -2.00 17.98 -19.72
CA HIS A 112 -0.56 17.78 -19.80
C HIS A 112 -0.06 17.12 -18.52
N LEU A 113 0.55 15.94 -18.66
CA LEU A 113 1.23 15.25 -17.57
C LEU A 113 2.71 15.60 -17.60
N THR A 114 3.25 16.01 -16.46
CA THR A 114 4.70 16.17 -16.29
C THR A 114 5.33 14.90 -15.74
N PRO A 115 6.59 14.57 -16.05
CA PRO A 115 7.23 13.42 -15.45
C PRO A 115 7.36 13.61 -13.93
N ILE A 116 7.14 12.53 -13.17
CA ILE A 116 7.49 12.50 -11.75
C ILE A 116 9.02 12.71 -11.64
N PRO A 117 9.50 13.65 -10.79
CA PRO A 117 10.94 13.84 -10.58
C PRO A 117 11.61 12.52 -10.20
N ALA A 118 12.78 12.22 -10.77
CA ALA A 118 13.46 10.93 -10.56
C ALA A 118 13.72 10.61 -9.08
N GLU A 119 13.89 11.65 -8.24
CA GLU A 119 14.05 11.56 -6.79
C GLU A 119 12.77 11.13 -6.06
N GLU A 120 11.63 11.30 -6.71
CA GLU A 120 10.29 11.01 -6.20
C GLU A 120 9.57 9.89 -6.99
N ASP A 121 10.13 9.43 -8.12
CA ASP A 121 9.64 8.34 -8.99
C ASP A 121 9.85 6.95 -8.36
N VAL A 122 9.76 6.93 -7.03
CA VAL A 122 10.29 5.90 -6.13
C VAL A 122 9.18 5.39 -5.20
N SER A 123 7.90 5.60 -5.55
CA SER A 123 6.80 4.98 -4.80
C SER A 123 6.95 3.45 -4.91
N SER A 124 7.49 2.82 -3.87
CA SER A 124 7.71 1.38 -3.87
C SER A 124 6.41 0.60 -3.94
N LEU A 125 5.28 1.18 -3.52
CA LEU A 125 3.95 0.60 -3.70
C LEU A 125 3.54 0.53 -5.18
N SER A 126 3.94 1.51 -6.00
CA SER A 126 3.62 1.52 -7.44
C SER A 126 4.39 0.46 -8.24
N ALA A 127 5.56 0.02 -7.75
CA ALA A 127 6.32 -1.08 -8.35
C ALA A 127 5.59 -2.42 -8.26
N ILE A 128 4.95 -2.61 -7.10
CA ILE A 128 4.51 -3.91 -6.62
C ILE A 128 3.20 -4.31 -7.26
N LEU A 129 2.31 -3.34 -7.44
CA LEU A 129 0.93 -3.58 -7.86
C LEU A 129 0.77 -3.67 -9.38
N LEU A 130 1.86 -3.46 -10.12
CA LEU A 130 1.97 -3.80 -11.54
C LEU A 130 2.32 -5.28 -11.76
N GLU A 131 2.77 -5.98 -10.71
CA GLU A 131 2.99 -7.42 -10.77
C GLU A 131 1.63 -8.16 -10.67
N GLU A 132 1.39 -9.11 -11.56
CA GLU A 132 0.09 -9.77 -11.72
C GLU A 132 -0.41 -10.44 -10.42
N ASP A 133 0.47 -11.13 -9.69
CA ASP A 133 0.12 -11.82 -8.44
C ASP A 133 -0.33 -10.84 -7.35
N TYR A 134 0.32 -9.68 -7.26
CA TYR A 134 -0.02 -8.63 -6.30
C TYR A 134 -1.33 -7.95 -6.67
N TYR A 135 -1.52 -7.63 -7.95
CA TYR A 135 -2.76 -7.07 -8.44
C TYR A 135 -3.96 -7.98 -8.14
N ARG A 136 -3.88 -9.25 -8.54
CA ARG A 136 -4.95 -10.23 -8.30
C ARG A 136 -5.22 -10.40 -6.81
N HIS A 137 -4.17 -10.45 -5.99
CA HIS A 137 -4.34 -10.57 -4.55
C HIS A 137 -5.06 -9.36 -3.94
N VAL A 138 -4.75 -8.13 -4.38
CA VAL A 138 -5.45 -6.91 -3.93
C VAL A 138 -6.91 -6.92 -4.35
N VAL A 139 -7.20 -7.21 -5.62
CA VAL A 139 -8.59 -7.26 -6.12
C VAL A 139 -9.40 -8.33 -5.39
N ALA A 140 -8.84 -9.53 -5.21
CA ALA A 140 -9.51 -10.62 -4.50
C ALA A 140 -9.68 -10.36 -2.98
N SER A 141 -8.83 -9.51 -2.40
CA SER A 141 -8.88 -9.17 -0.97
C SER A 141 -9.78 -7.96 -0.65
N ARG A 142 -10.42 -7.37 -1.66
CA ARG A 142 -11.28 -6.20 -1.51
C ARG A 142 -12.39 -6.45 -0.50
N ILE A 143 -12.57 -5.48 0.40
CA ILE A 143 -13.68 -5.38 1.35
C ILE A 143 -14.20 -3.95 1.36
N THR A 144 -15.36 -3.72 1.99
CA THR A 144 -15.91 -2.38 2.17
C THR A 144 -15.89 -2.00 3.65
N VAL A 145 -15.28 -0.86 3.98
CA VAL A 145 -15.29 -0.27 5.32
C VAL A 145 -15.83 1.15 5.21
N SER A 146 -16.91 1.46 5.91
CA SER A 146 -17.57 2.78 5.87
C SER A 146 -17.89 3.26 4.45
N GLY A 147 -18.32 2.34 3.57
CA GLY A 147 -18.61 2.64 2.16
C GLY A 147 -17.38 2.77 1.26
N VAL A 148 -16.16 2.58 1.79
CA VAL A 148 -14.91 2.68 1.04
C VAL A 148 -14.40 1.29 0.69
N PRO A 149 -14.15 0.97 -0.59
CA PRO A 149 -13.45 -0.24 -0.98
C PRO A 149 -11.99 -0.16 -0.52
N ILE A 150 -11.59 -1.05 0.38
CA ILE A 150 -10.22 -1.15 0.90
C ILE A 150 -9.72 -2.59 0.87
N VAL A 151 -8.48 -2.82 1.32
CA VAL A 151 -7.97 -4.16 1.65
C VAL A 151 -7.64 -4.29 3.16
N PRO A 152 -7.90 -5.46 3.78
CA PRO A 152 -7.66 -5.70 5.21
C PRO A 152 -6.17 -5.90 5.54
N ALA A 153 -5.84 -5.95 6.83
CA ALA A 153 -4.47 -6.18 7.32
C ALA A 153 -3.77 -7.39 6.67
N ARG A 154 -4.48 -8.50 6.45
CA ARG A 154 -3.93 -9.70 5.79
C ARG A 154 -3.40 -9.45 4.37
N CYS A 155 -3.94 -8.45 3.66
CA CYS A 155 -3.45 -8.04 2.35
C CYS A 155 -2.49 -6.85 2.44
N LEU A 156 -2.70 -5.92 3.38
CA LEU A 156 -1.78 -4.78 3.58
C LEU A 156 -0.38 -5.21 4.03
N ILE A 157 -0.25 -6.24 4.86
CA ILE A 157 1.04 -6.72 5.37
C ILE A 157 2.01 -7.13 4.25
N PRO A 158 1.68 -8.04 3.31
CA PRO A 158 2.59 -8.40 2.23
C PRO A 158 2.93 -7.19 1.33
N LEU A 159 1.99 -6.26 1.10
CA LEU A 159 2.26 -5.03 0.34
C LEU A 159 3.31 -4.14 1.04
N LYS A 160 3.20 -3.96 2.37
CA LYS A 160 4.18 -3.18 3.15
C LYS A 160 5.53 -3.89 3.20
N ALA A 161 5.55 -5.21 3.36
CA ALA A 161 6.77 -6.02 3.38
C ALA A 161 7.54 -5.89 2.06
N ARG A 162 6.84 -5.99 0.93
CA ARG A 162 7.46 -5.82 -0.37
C ARG A 162 7.93 -4.38 -0.62
N ALA A 163 7.17 -3.37 -0.20
CA ALA A 163 7.61 -1.97 -0.30
C ALA A 163 8.90 -1.72 0.51
N TRP A 164 9.02 -2.36 1.67
CA TRP A 164 10.24 -2.33 2.46
C TRP A 164 11.43 -3.00 1.75
N LEU A 165 11.22 -4.16 1.13
CA LEU A 165 12.25 -4.88 0.37
C LEU A 165 12.76 -4.07 -0.82
N ASP A 166 11.85 -3.45 -1.57
CA ASP A 166 12.19 -2.60 -2.72
C ASP A 166 13.04 -1.40 -2.28
N LEU A 167 12.55 -0.59 -1.33
CA LEU A 167 13.30 0.58 -0.84
C LEU A 167 14.66 0.20 -0.25
N THR A 168 14.71 -0.89 0.54
CA THR A 168 15.96 -1.35 1.16
C THR A 168 16.96 -1.81 0.10
N GLY A 169 16.51 -2.60 -0.88
CA GLY A 169 17.36 -3.05 -1.98
C GLY A 169 17.87 -1.89 -2.85
N ARG A 170 17.02 -0.91 -3.16
CA ARG A 170 17.41 0.29 -3.91
C ARG A 170 18.47 1.09 -3.16
N ARG A 171 18.28 1.33 -1.87
CA ARG A 171 19.26 2.04 -1.02
C ARG A 171 20.60 1.30 -0.98
N GLN A 172 20.58 -0.04 -0.91
CA GLN A 172 21.79 -0.86 -0.95
C GLN A 172 22.53 -0.78 -2.31
N ARG A 173 21.80 -0.57 -3.41
CA ARG A 173 22.37 -0.34 -4.75
C ARG A 173 22.84 1.11 -4.98
N GLY A 174 22.84 1.95 -3.94
CA GLY A 174 23.36 3.32 -4.00
C GLY A 174 22.35 4.39 -4.37
N ASP A 175 21.05 4.07 -4.40
CA ASP A 175 20.00 5.06 -4.60
C ASP A 175 19.89 6.01 -3.39
N ARG A 176 20.44 7.23 -3.55
CA ARG A 176 20.50 8.25 -2.50
C ARG A 176 19.17 8.96 -2.26
N THR A 177 18.19 8.76 -3.14
CA THR A 177 16.87 9.40 -3.06
C THR A 177 15.96 8.69 -2.05
N VAL A 178 16.26 7.42 -1.74
CA VAL A 178 15.50 6.63 -0.76
C VAL A 178 15.73 7.14 0.66
N ARG A 179 14.70 7.75 1.24
CA ARG A 179 14.73 8.25 2.62
C ARG A 179 14.60 7.10 3.61
N SER A 180 15.38 7.17 4.69
CA SER A 180 15.33 6.15 5.75
C SER A 180 13.99 6.08 6.47
N ASP A 181 13.25 7.19 6.55
CA ASP A 181 11.90 7.22 7.13
C ASP A 181 10.89 6.43 6.30
N ASP A 182 11.02 6.44 4.98
CA ASP A 182 10.14 5.67 4.09
C ASP A 182 10.37 4.16 4.28
N ILE A 183 11.61 3.73 4.47
CA ILE A 183 11.91 2.34 4.84
C ILE A 183 11.31 2.02 6.22
N ARG A 184 11.58 2.85 7.24
CA ARG A 184 11.12 2.61 8.62
C ARG A 184 9.60 2.55 8.73
N LYS A 185 8.86 3.41 8.02
CA LYS A 185 7.40 3.45 8.10
C LYS A 185 6.79 2.13 7.60
N HIS A 186 7.26 1.57 6.48
CA HIS A 186 6.75 0.29 5.96
C HIS A 186 7.03 -0.88 6.92
N ARG A 187 8.23 -0.96 7.49
CA ARG A 187 8.57 -1.94 8.53
C ARG A 187 7.63 -1.84 9.73
N ASN A 188 7.47 -0.63 10.25
CA ASN A 188 6.63 -0.40 11.44
C ASN A 188 5.16 -0.70 11.13
N ASP A 189 4.68 -0.37 9.93
CA ASP A 189 3.30 -0.62 9.51
C ASP A 189 3.00 -2.13 9.44
N VAL A 190 3.94 -2.99 8.99
CA VAL A 190 3.78 -4.47 9.05
C VAL A 190 3.49 -4.95 10.48
N PHE A 191 4.32 -4.55 11.44
CA PHE A 191 4.17 -4.97 12.83
C PHE A 191 2.99 -4.29 13.55
N ARG A 192 2.57 -3.11 13.09
CA ARG A 192 1.34 -2.48 13.59
C ARG A 192 0.09 -3.21 13.09
N LEU A 193 0.06 -3.60 11.81
CA LEU A 193 -1.04 -4.37 11.22
C LEU A 193 -1.18 -5.76 11.83
N LEU A 194 -0.09 -6.36 12.32
CA LEU A 194 -0.14 -7.61 13.09
C LEU A 194 -1.09 -7.54 14.29
N LEU A 195 -1.23 -6.38 14.93
CA LEU A 195 -2.11 -6.20 16.09
C LEU A 195 -3.59 -6.43 15.73
N ALA A 196 -3.93 -6.27 14.46
CA ALA A 196 -5.28 -6.38 13.93
C ALA A 196 -5.63 -7.75 13.33
N LEU A 197 -4.71 -8.72 13.43
CA LEU A 197 -4.94 -10.10 13.01
C LEU A 197 -5.30 -10.96 14.20
N VAL A 198 -6.12 -11.99 14.03
CA VAL A 198 -6.41 -12.96 15.09
C VAL A 198 -5.34 -14.07 15.08
N PRO A 199 -4.76 -14.49 16.23
CA PRO A 199 -3.67 -15.48 16.24
C PRO A 199 -3.99 -16.83 15.57
N THR A 200 -5.27 -17.20 15.53
CA THR A 200 -5.77 -18.46 14.97
C THR A 200 -6.04 -18.39 13.47
N GLU A 201 -6.03 -17.20 12.86
CA GLU A 201 -6.22 -17.05 11.40
C GLU A 201 -5.11 -17.73 10.62
N ARG A 202 -5.47 -18.27 9.45
CA ARG A 202 -4.53 -18.85 8.49
C ARG A 202 -4.88 -18.33 7.10
N PHE A 203 -3.90 -17.73 6.44
CA PHE A 203 -4.02 -17.18 5.10
C PHE A 203 -2.98 -17.82 4.19
N VAL A 204 -3.43 -18.25 3.00
CA VAL A 204 -2.53 -18.72 1.94
C VAL A 204 -2.25 -17.51 1.05
N LEU A 205 -0.98 -17.18 0.88
CA LEU A 205 -0.54 -16.15 -0.06
C LEU A 205 -0.16 -16.80 -1.40
N PRO A 206 -0.30 -16.08 -2.52
CA PRO A 206 0.36 -16.46 -3.77
C PRO A 206 1.88 -16.63 -3.54
N PRO A 207 2.56 -17.54 -4.26
CA PRO A 207 3.97 -17.86 -4.02
C PRO A 207 4.90 -16.64 -4.01
N ALA A 208 4.70 -15.67 -4.91
CA ALA A 208 5.51 -14.45 -4.96
C ALA A 208 5.39 -13.62 -3.67
N LEU A 209 4.15 -13.39 -3.20
CA LEU A 209 3.86 -12.66 -1.97
C LEU A 209 4.38 -13.40 -0.74
N GLN A 210 4.25 -14.74 -0.74
CA GLN A 210 4.74 -15.60 0.32
C GLN A 210 6.27 -15.47 0.46
N HIS A 211 6.98 -15.56 -0.67
CA HIS A 211 8.43 -15.44 -0.73
C HIS A 211 8.92 -14.06 -0.26
N ASP A 212 8.29 -12.98 -0.73
CA ASP A 212 8.64 -11.62 -0.32
C ASP A 212 8.36 -11.40 1.18
N LEU A 213 7.23 -11.86 1.70
CA LEU A 213 6.94 -11.75 3.13
C LEU A 213 7.92 -12.57 3.97
N GLN A 214 8.33 -13.75 3.50
CA GLN A 214 9.35 -14.56 4.15
C GLN A 214 10.70 -13.82 4.21
N ARG A 215 11.18 -13.26 3.09
CA ARG A 215 12.42 -12.47 3.04
C ARG A 215 12.38 -11.25 3.95
N PHE A 216 11.23 -10.57 4.02
CA PHE A 216 11.03 -9.48 4.98
C PHE A 216 11.21 -9.98 6.41
N LEU A 217 10.52 -11.07 6.80
CA LEU A 217 10.62 -11.60 8.17
C LEU A 217 12.00 -12.16 8.51
N ASP A 218 12.72 -12.71 7.54
CA ASP A 218 14.11 -13.17 7.70
C ASP A 218 15.06 -12.00 8.00
N SER A 219 14.71 -10.77 7.58
CA SER A 219 15.46 -9.56 7.92
C SER A 219 15.23 -9.07 9.36
N PHE A 220 14.27 -9.65 10.08
CA PHE A 220 13.94 -9.29 11.46
C PHE A 220 13.96 -10.49 12.41
N PRO A 221 15.11 -11.19 12.57
CA PRO A 221 15.22 -12.23 13.57
C PRO A 221 14.96 -11.68 14.99
N PRO A 222 14.64 -12.51 15.99
CA PRO A 222 14.30 -12.04 17.33
C PRO A 222 15.34 -11.13 17.99
N ALA A 223 16.62 -11.30 17.63
CA ALA A 223 17.76 -10.52 18.12
C ALA A 223 18.10 -9.28 17.27
N ALA A 224 17.31 -8.93 16.25
CA ALA A 224 17.58 -7.78 15.39
C ALA A 224 17.64 -6.47 16.18
N ALA A 225 18.63 -5.62 15.86
CA ALA A 225 18.83 -4.33 16.52
C ALA A 225 17.68 -3.33 16.28
N ASP A 226 16.81 -3.59 15.30
CA ASP A 226 15.64 -2.78 14.98
C ASP A 226 14.51 -2.85 16.01
N TRP A 227 14.42 -3.93 16.81
CA TRP A 227 13.27 -4.18 17.68
C TRP A 227 12.96 -3.10 18.70
N PRO A 228 13.95 -2.46 19.38
CA PRO A 228 13.67 -1.32 20.24
C PRO A 228 12.98 -0.16 19.49
N ALA A 229 13.43 0.16 18.27
CA ALA A 229 12.83 1.21 17.45
C ALA A 229 11.44 0.82 16.93
N ILE A 230 11.24 -0.45 16.53
CA ILE A 230 9.93 -0.97 16.12
C ILE A 230 8.94 -0.87 17.29
N ARG A 231 9.33 -1.31 18.49
CA ARG A 231 8.48 -1.28 19.68
C ARG A 231 8.11 0.15 20.08
N ASN A 232 9.05 1.08 20.05
CA ASN A 232 8.77 2.50 20.31
C ASN A 232 7.75 3.06 19.30
N ALA A 233 7.90 2.73 18.02
CA ALA A 233 6.98 3.21 17.00
C ALA A 233 5.58 2.55 17.06
N VAL A 234 5.50 1.23 17.29
CA VAL A 234 4.23 0.48 17.26
C VAL A 234 3.45 0.64 18.56
N GLY A 235 4.14 0.69 19.69
CA GLY A 235 3.56 0.82 21.02
C GLY A 235 3.52 -0.49 21.82
N PRO A 236 2.96 -0.43 23.05
CA PRO A 236 3.06 -1.52 24.04
C PRO A 236 2.30 -2.79 23.66
N GLY A 237 1.32 -2.71 22.75
CA GLY A 237 0.54 -3.87 22.29
C GLY A 237 1.32 -4.87 21.45
N LEU A 238 2.52 -4.52 20.98
CA LEU A 238 3.36 -5.41 20.19
C LEU A 238 3.94 -6.54 21.06
N PRO A 239 3.73 -7.84 20.71
CA PRO A 239 4.36 -8.95 21.41
C PRO A 239 5.88 -8.89 21.44
N ALA A 240 6.52 -9.79 22.20
CA ALA A 240 7.97 -10.00 22.11
C ALA A 240 8.39 -10.30 20.65
N SER A 241 9.60 -9.93 20.26
CA SER A 241 10.10 -10.05 18.87
C SER A 241 9.92 -11.46 18.31
N ALA A 242 10.31 -12.47 19.07
CA ALA A 242 10.13 -13.88 18.71
C ALA A 242 8.65 -14.24 18.47
N THR A 243 7.76 -13.82 19.36
CA THR A 243 6.31 -14.06 19.25
C THR A 243 5.71 -13.32 18.07
N ALA A 244 6.11 -12.08 17.80
CA ALA A 244 5.59 -11.29 16.69
C ALA A 244 5.94 -11.93 15.34
N VAL A 245 7.19 -12.35 15.15
CA VAL A 245 7.64 -13.03 13.92
C VAL A 245 6.99 -14.41 13.79
N ALA A 246 6.97 -15.20 14.87
CA ALA A 246 6.35 -16.53 14.85
C ALA A 246 4.85 -16.45 14.52
N ARG A 247 4.14 -15.45 15.06
CA ARG A 247 2.72 -15.22 14.78
C ARG A 247 2.49 -14.85 13.32
N LEU A 248 3.30 -13.95 12.73
CA LEU A 248 3.21 -13.64 11.31
C LEU A 248 3.49 -14.87 10.44
N ARG A 249 4.52 -15.66 10.75
CA ARG A 249 4.80 -16.91 10.03
C ARG A 249 3.65 -17.91 10.13
N ALA A 250 3.08 -18.09 11.32
CA ALA A 250 1.95 -19.00 11.51
C ALA A 250 0.71 -18.54 10.75
N ILE A 251 0.35 -17.25 10.85
CA ILE A 251 -0.85 -16.71 10.18
C ILE A 251 -0.71 -16.80 8.66
N PHE A 252 0.46 -16.51 8.10
CA PHE A 252 0.69 -16.55 6.65
C PHE A 252 1.26 -17.88 6.15
N GLN A 253 1.25 -18.93 6.98
CA GLN A 253 1.71 -20.27 6.64
C GLN A 253 3.12 -20.29 6.01
N LEU A 254 4.04 -19.53 6.60
CA LEU A 254 5.42 -19.40 6.15
C LEU A 254 6.32 -20.42 6.85
N ALA A 255 7.34 -20.90 6.14
CA ALA A 255 8.34 -21.78 6.73
C ALA A 255 9.07 -21.09 7.91
N PRO A 256 9.51 -21.85 8.94
CA PRO A 256 10.35 -21.32 10.00
C PRO A 256 11.68 -20.78 9.46
N ALA A 257 12.27 -19.82 10.16
CA ALA A 257 13.57 -19.27 9.79
C ALA A 257 14.63 -20.39 9.75
N GLY A 258 15.30 -20.57 8.60
CA GLY A 258 16.36 -21.58 8.41
C GLY A 258 15.91 -22.96 7.95
N GLY A 259 14.65 -23.16 7.54
CA GLY A 259 14.23 -24.40 6.89
C GLY A 259 14.67 -24.43 5.43
N GLU A 260 15.68 -25.24 5.11
CA GLU A 260 15.96 -25.63 3.74
C GLU A 260 14.68 -26.18 3.09
N SER A 261 14.42 -25.72 1.87
CA SER A 261 13.47 -26.31 0.94
C SER A 261 13.89 -27.76 0.67
N SER A 262 13.45 -28.69 1.52
CA SER A 262 13.46 -30.11 1.20
C SER A 262 12.29 -30.38 0.25
N THR A 263 12.56 -30.28 -1.04
CA THR A 263 11.73 -30.90 -2.07
C THR A 263 12.07 -32.40 -2.08
N PRO A 264 11.15 -33.33 -1.79
CA PRO A 264 11.34 -34.75 -2.08
C PRO A 264 10.79 -35.09 -3.50
N PRO A 265 11.14 -36.26 -4.04
CA PRO A 265 11.80 -36.44 -5.33
C PRO A 265 10.92 -36.25 -6.58
#